data_AF-A0A973P5R0-F1
#
_entry.id   AF-A0A973P5R0-F1
#
_cell.length_a   1.000
_cell.length_b   1.000
_cell.length_c   1.000
_cell.angle_alpha   90.00
_cell.angle_beta   90.00
_cell.angle_gamma   90.00
#
_symmetry.space_group_name_H-M   'P 1'
#
loop_
_entity.id
_entity.type
_entity.pdbx_description
1 polymer ?
#
loop_
_entity_poly.entity_id
_entity_poly.type
_entity_poly.pdbx_seq_one_letter_code
_entity_poly.pdbx_strand_id
1 'polypeptide(L)'
;MGDRKKLSIPKPTLPSLPTRPSLPAMPSLPSLPSKPPLPPAPPMPSVPAEEQWELSLAAYLRHATDLPSLALKPLGLLDRYGAVAVGPDTVGFDGDDVSWDKVIRLEVRDVVEVVSDAAMAHEAEKIRSLLPPLPGRKWVVDHAMALLGDFAGPRLAHAHGGDVVSTIVYRGKLGREKTLQAGVFAALVMATWPDVRRSLTATARLHAVEVYGEREAQDVYGEREAQDLYGTREVQDAYAEPEAQDARPIQ
;
A
#
# COMPACT_ATOMS: atom_id res chain seq x y z
N MET A 1 49.35 82.28 -1.27
CA MET A 1 50.47 81.36 -1.51
C MET A 1 50.43 80.31 -0.40
N GLY A 2 50.27 79.03 -0.72
CA GLY A 2 50.20 77.98 0.29
C GLY A 2 49.48 76.72 -0.21
N ASP A 3 50.25 75.86 -0.86
CA ASP A 3 49.90 74.58 -1.47
C ASP A 3 48.97 73.68 -0.65
N ARG A 4 47.90 73.18 -1.30
CA ARG A 4 47.16 71.98 -0.86
C ARG A 4 48.02 70.75 -1.12
N LYS A 5 48.82 70.35 -0.13
CA LYS A 5 49.44 69.02 -0.11
C LYS A 5 48.35 67.95 -0.02
N LYS A 6 48.24 67.12 -1.07
CA LYS A 6 47.43 65.90 -1.07
C LYS A 6 47.97 64.94 -0.01
N LEU A 7 47.21 64.74 1.07
CA LEU A 7 47.53 63.75 2.09
C LEU A 7 47.05 62.39 1.59
N SER A 8 47.96 61.59 1.04
CA SER A 8 47.71 60.20 0.67
C SER A 8 47.63 59.37 1.95
N ILE A 9 46.42 58.96 2.35
CA ILE A 9 46.21 58.12 3.53
C ILE A 9 46.60 56.68 3.15
N PRO A 10 47.53 56.02 3.85
CA PRO A 10 47.86 54.62 3.58
C PRO A 10 46.66 53.72 3.90
N LYS A 11 46.35 52.82 2.96
CA LYS A 11 45.26 51.83 3.07
C LYS A 11 45.53 50.91 4.27
N PRO A 12 44.59 50.74 5.22
CA PRO A 12 44.81 49.88 6.38
C PRO A 12 44.94 48.42 5.93
N THR A 13 46.09 47.82 6.22
CA THR A 13 46.30 46.38 6.07
C THR A 13 45.52 45.66 7.17
N LEU A 14 44.47 44.92 6.79
CA LEU A 14 43.72 44.09 7.72
C LEU A 14 44.63 42.96 8.25
N PRO A 15 44.66 42.71 9.57
CA PRO A 15 45.36 41.55 10.11
C PRO A 15 44.68 40.26 9.67
N SER A 16 45.47 39.26 9.32
CA SER A 16 45.00 37.91 8.96
C SER A 16 44.22 37.29 10.12
N LEU A 17 43.02 36.76 9.84
CA LEU A 17 42.22 36.03 10.84
C LEU A 17 42.96 34.77 11.31
N PRO A 18 42.89 34.41 12.61
CA PRO A 18 43.47 33.17 13.09
C PRO A 18 42.78 31.97 12.42
N THR A 19 43.59 31.01 11.99
CA THR A 19 43.11 29.75 11.40
C THR A 19 42.17 29.05 12.38
N ARG A 20 40.95 28.76 11.92
CA ARG A 20 39.92 28.09 12.71
C ARG A 20 40.45 26.71 13.16
N PRO A 21 40.38 26.36 14.45
CA PRO A 21 40.78 25.03 14.90
C PRO A 21 39.87 23.98 14.25
N SER A 22 40.48 22.96 13.66
CA SER A 22 39.74 21.83 13.07
C SER A 22 38.96 21.11 14.16
N LEU A 23 37.65 20.95 13.97
CA LEU A 23 36.82 20.15 14.85
C LEU A 23 37.30 18.69 14.85
N PRO A 24 37.29 18.00 16.00
CA PRO A 24 37.56 16.58 16.05
C PRO A 24 36.55 15.83 15.18
N ALA A 25 37.02 14.83 14.44
CA ALA A 25 36.16 13.97 13.64
C ALA A 25 35.12 13.31 14.56
N MET A 26 33.83 13.50 14.26
CA MET A 26 32.77 12.82 14.99
C MET A 26 32.92 11.29 14.79
N PRO A 27 32.72 10.49 15.85
CA PRO A 27 32.58 9.05 15.68
C PRO A 27 31.37 8.78 14.77
N SER A 28 31.57 7.91 13.77
CA SER A 28 30.50 7.47 12.89
C SER A 28 29.34 6.91 13.72
N LEU A 29 28.13 7.44 13.52
CA LEU A 29 26.92 6.85 14.09
C LEU A 29 26.82 5.39 13.61
N PRO A 30 26.50 4.43 14.49
CA PRO A 30 26.20 3.08 14.05
C PRO A 30 25.00 3.13 13.11
N SER A 31 25.12 2.50 11.95
CA SER A 31 24.03 2.36 11.00
C SER A 31 22.82 1.73 11.69
N LEU A 32 21.67 2.40 11.66
CA LEU A 32 20.42 1.78 12.08
C LEU A 32 20.20 0.51 11.24
N PRO A 33 19.71 -0.59 11.84
CA PRO A 33 19.33 -1.76 11.05
C PRO A 33 18.29 -1.34 10.03
N SER A 34 18.55 -1.61 8.75
CA SER A 34 17.61 -1.37 7.66
C SER A 34 16.30 -2.08 7.98
N LYS A 35 15.16 -1.37 7.88
CA LYS A 35 13.82 -1.97 7.98
C LYS A 35 13.79 -3.19 7.03
N PRO A 36 13.35 -4.37 7.48
CA PRO A 36 13.24 -5.53 6.61
C PRO A 36 12.44 -5.17 5.35
N PRO A 37 12.84 -5.63 4.16
CA PRO A 37 12.06 -5.42 2.95
C PRO A 37 10.66 -5.97 3.16
N LEU A 38 9.64 -5.21 2.72
CA LEU A 38 8.26 -5.70 2.69
C LEU A 38 8.27 -7.04 1.93
N PRO A 39 7.54 -8.06 2.42
CA PRO A 39 7.44 -9.31 1.68
C PRO A 39 6.84 -9.10 0.28
N PRO A 40 7.10 -10.02 -0.66
CA PRO A 40 6.56 -9.92 -2.01
C PRO A 40 5.05 -9.70 -1.98
N ALA A 41 4.56 -8.88 -2.90
CA ALA A 41 3.12 -8.71 -3.07
C ALA A 41 2.49 -10.08 -3.41
N PRO A 42 1.36 -10.44 -2.79
CA PRO A 42 0.63 -11.65 -3.17
C PRO A 42 0.26 -11.58 -4.67
N PRO A 43 0.04 -12.70 -5.35
CA PRO A 43 -0.48 -12.66 -6.72
C PRO A 43 -1.75 -11.81 -6.73
N MET A 44 -1.88 -10.84 -7.64
CA MET A 44 -3.03 -9.94 -7.68
C MET A 44 -4.20 -10.58 -8.43
N PRO A 45 -5.46 -10.28 -8.08
CA PRO A 45 -6.60 -10.74 -8.85
C PRO A 45 -6.62 -10.07 -10.23
N SER A 46 -7.13 -10.80 -11.24
CA SER A 46 -7.43 -10.22 -12.55
C SER A 46 -8.48 -9.11 -12.44
N VAL A 47 -8.53 -8.20 -13.41
CA VAL A 47 -9.49 -7.09 -13.46
C VAL A 47 -10.28 -7.14 -14.78
N PRO A 48 -11.56 -7.54 -14.79
CA PRO A 48 -12.34 -8.15 -13.70
C PRO A 48 -11.79 -9.52 -13.25
N ALA A 49 -12.31 -10.05 -12.14
CA ALA A 49 -11.89 -11.34 -11.62
C ALA A 49 -12.36 -12.48 -12.53
N GLU A 50 -11.41 -13.27 -13.03
CA GLU A 50 -11.66 -14.46 -13.87
C GLU A 50 -11.59 -15.75 -13.06
N GLU A 51 -10.82 -15.75 -11.97
CA GLU A 51 -10.63 -16.87 -11.06
C GLU A 51 -10.91 -16.45 -9.61
N GLN A 52 -11.11 -17.45 -8.74
CA GLN A 52 -11.26 -17.19 -7.31
C GLN A 52 -9.93 -16.74 -6.71
N TRP A 53 -9.92 -15.55 -6.14
CA TRP A 53 -8.80 -14.97 -5.42
C TRP A 53 -9.18 -14.70 -3.97
N GLU A 54 -8.28 -15.01 -3.03
CA GLU A 54 -8.45 -14.73 -1.61
C GLU A 54 -7.13 -14.36 -0.96
N LEU A 55 -7.15 -13.33 -0.10
CA LEU A 55 -6.03 -13.00 0.78
C LEU A 55 -6.52 -12.77 2.21
N SER A 56 -6.06 -13.61 3.13
CA SER A 56 -6.30 -13.48 4.58
C SER A 56 -5.08 -13.04 5.36
N LEU A 57 -5.30 -12.59 6.60
CA LEU A 57 -4.23 -12.15 7.48
C LEU A 57 -3.22 -13.28 7.76
N ALA A 58 -3.72 -14.51 7.96
CA ALA A 58 -2.87 -15.68 8.16
C ALA A 58 -2.05 -16.04 6.92
N ALA A 59 -2.68 -16.03 5.73
CA ALA A 59 -2.01 -16.30 4.48
C ALA A 59 -0.87 -15.29 4.24
N TYR A 60 -1.12 -14.02 4.51
CA TYR A 60 -0.10 -12.99 4.42
C TYR A 60 1.00 -13.16 5.47
N LEU A 61 0.67 -13.43 6.74
CA LEU A 61 1.67 -13.67 7.80
C LEU A 61 2.59 -14.85 7.48
N ARG A 62 2.06 -15.93 6.88
CA ARG A 62 2.86 -17.07 6.41
C ARG A 62 3.84 -16.68 5.32
N HIS A 63 3.45 -15.76 4.44
CA HIS A 63 4.31 -15.27 3.37
C HIS A 63 5.33 -14.25 3.88
N ALA A 64 4.96 -13.46 4.90
CA ALA A 64 5.71 -12.33 5.38
C ALA A 64 6.83 -12.67 6.37
N THR A 65 6.70 -13.77 7.11
CA THR A 65 7.53 -14.04 8.29
C THR A 65 7.90 -15.51 8.38
N ASP A 66 9.13 -15.81 8.82
CA ASP A 66 9.50 -17.15 9.24
C ASP A 66 8.72 -17.54 10.51
N LEU A 67 7.74 -18.42 10.34
CA LEU A 67 6.85 -18.80 11.44
C LEU A 67 7.53 -19.79 12.39
N PRO A 68 7.59 -19.51 13.69
CA PRO A 68 7.98 -20.52 14.66
C PRO A 68 6.95 -21.66 14.64
N SER A 69 7.39 -22.91 14.75
CA SER A 69 6.53 -24.09 14.67
C SER A 69 5.36 -24.07 15.66
N LEU A 70 5.53 -23.43 16.82
CA LEU A 70 4.49 -23.23 17.83
C LEU A 70 3.37 -22.27 17.39
N ALA A 71 3.61 -21.38 16.41
CA ALA A 71 2.62 -20.42 15.92
C ALA A 71 1.75 -20.95 14.78
N LEU A 72 2.11 -22.07 14.15
CA LEU A 72 1.40 -22.60 12.97
C LEU A 72 -0.07 -22.96 13.25
N LYS A 73 -0.32 -23.64 14.38
CA LYS A 73 -1.68 -24.05 14.79
C LYS A 73 -2.59 -22.85 15.10
N PRO A 74 -2.21 -21.89 15.96
CA PRO A 74 -3.06 -20.72 16.21
C PRO A 74 -3.23 -19.86 14.95
N LEU A 75 -2.22 -19.75 14.09
CA LEU A 75 -2.33 -18.98 12.85
C LEU A 75 -3.37 -19.54 11.89
N GLY A 76 -3.54 -20.86 11.83
CA GLY A 76 -4.60 -21.48 11.01
C GLY A 76 -6.02 -21.06 11.41
N LEU A 77 -6.24 -20.60 12.65
CA LEU A 77 -7.54 -20.07 13.07
C LEU A 77 -7.82 -18.67 12.51
N LEU A 78 -6.80 -18.00 11.97
CA LEU A 78 -6.91 -16.71 11.29
C LEU A 78 -6.99 -16.85 9.76
N ASP A 79 -7.09 -18.06 9.21
CA ASP A 79 -7.14 -18.30 7.76
C ASP A 79 -8.35 -17.67 7.08
N ARG A 80 -9.45 -17.50 7.81
CA ARG A 80 -10.64 -16.79 7.33
C ARG A 80 -10.68 -15.34 7.79
N TYR A 81 -9.80 -14.96 8.70
CA TYR A 81 -9.87 -13.66 9.36
C TYR A 81 -9.20 -12.57 8.52
N GLY A 82 -9.87 -11.43 8.37
CA GLY A 82 -9.42 -10.34 7.51
C GLY A 82 -9.53 -10.66 6.02
N ALA A 83 -10.01 -11.85 5.65
CA ALA A 83 -9.97 -12.33 4.29
C ALA A 83 -10.70 -11.38 3.35
N VAL A 84 -10.08 -11.03 2.22
CA VAL A 84 -10.75 -10.41 1.08
C VAL A 84 -10.82 -11.46 0.00
N ALA A 85 -12.04 -11.78 -0.43
CA ALA A 85 -12.29 -12.75 -1.49
C ALA A 85 -12.96 -12.05 -2.67
N VAL A 86 -12.43 -12.25 -3.87
CA VAL A 86 -13.04 -11.81 -5.13
C VAL A 86 -12.92 -12.94 -6.14
N GLY A 87 -14.05 -13.29 -6.75
CA GLY A 87 -14.08 -14.27 -7.83
C GLY A 87 -15.16 -13.92 -8.86
N PRO A 88 -15.26 -14.69 -9.94
CA PRO A 88 -16.25 -14.45 -10.99
C PRO A 88 -17.68 -14.62 -10.47
N ASP A 89 -17.92 -15.49 -9.48
CA ASP A 89 -19.27 -15.85 -9.00
C ASP A 89 -19.59 -15.32 -7.60
N THR A 90 -18.56 -15.05 -6.79
CA THR A 90 -18.70 -14.64 -5.39
C THR A 90 -17.74 -13.54 -4.98
N VAL A 91 -18.11 -12.84 -3.91
CA VAL A 91 -17.33 -11.82 -3.23
C VAL A 91 -17.52 -11.93 -1.73
N GLY A 92 -16.47 -11.67 -0.94
CA GLY A 92 -16.54 -11.89 0.49
C GLY A 92 -15.53 -11.12 1.32
N PHE A 93 -15.85 -10.99 2.59
CA PHE A 93 -14.98 -10.48 3.65
C PHE A 93 -15.00 -11.42 4.84
N ASP A 94 -13.86 -11.55 5.54
CA ASP A 94 -13.71 -12.35 6.76
C ASP A 94 -14.17 -13.81 6.60
N GLY A 95 -14.04 -14.34 5.39
CA GLY A 95 -14.41 -15.71 5.01
C GLY A 95 -15.91 -15.92 4.81
N ASP A 96 -16.73 -14.88 4.86
CA ASP A 96 -18.14 -14.94 4.46
C ASP A 96 -18.29 -14.50 3.00
N ASP A 97 -18.70 -15.45 2.15
CA ASP A 97 -18.90 -15.21 0.72
C ASP A 97 -20.36 -14.98 0.37
N VAL A 98 -20.58 -14.06 -0.55
CA VAL A 98 -21.86 -13.68 -1.13
C VAL A 98 -21.77 -13.84 -2.63
N SER A 99 -22.74 -14.53 -3.23
CA SER A 99 -22.79 -14.61 -4.69
C SER A 99 -23.26 -13.28 -5.28
N TRP A 100 -22.67 -12.89 -6.41
CA TRP A 100 -22.93 -11.60 -7.05
C TRP A 100 -24.41 -11.37 -7.37
N ASP A 101 -25.19 -12.43 -7.63
CA ASP A 101 -26.65 -12.38 -7.85
C ASP A 101 -27.45 -11.81 -6.66
N LYS A 102 -26.86 -11.88 -5.46
CA LYS A 102 -27.46 -11.37 -4.22
C LYS A 102 -26.91 -10.01 -3.83
N VAL A 103 -25.81 -9.57 -4.43
CA VAL A 103 -25.22 -8.28 -4.10
C VAL A 103 -26.12 -7.18 -4.66
N ILE A 104 -26.48 -6.24 -3.81
CA ILE A 104 -27.36 -5.11 -4.14
C ILE A 104 -26.48 -3.91 -4.53
N ARG A 105 -25.48 -3.61 -3.71
CA ARG A 105 -24.52 -2.53 -3.95
C ARG A 105 -23.22 -2.74 -3.18
N LEU A 106 -22.16 -2.12 -3.67
CA LEU A 106 -20.93 -1.93 -2.93
C LEU A 106 -20.85 -0.49 -2.42
N GLU A 107 -20.38 -0.31 -1.19
CA GLU A 107 -20.08 1.00 -0.62
C GLU A 107 -18.57 1.14 -0.48
N VAL A 108 -18.03 2.18 -1.13
CA VAL A 108 -16.62 2.54 -1.12
C VAL A 108 -16.43 3.74 -0.18
N ARG A 109 -15.40 3.67 0.66
CA ARG A 109 -15.05 4.71 1.63
C ARG A 109 -13.56 4.99 1.61
N ASP A 110 -13.18 6.06 2.27
CA ASP A 110 -11.78 6.37 2.57
C ASP A 110 -11.25 5.39 3.63
N VAL A 111 -10.00 4.94 3.47
CA VAL A 111 -9.34 4.05 4.44
C VAL A 111 -9.27 4.69 5.82
N VAL A 112 -9.17 6.03 5.94
CA VAL A 112 -9.15 6.72 7.25
C VAL A 112 -10.49 6.64 7.98
N GLU A 113 -11.60 6.50 7.25
CA GLU A 113 -12.93 6.33 7.84
C GLU A 113 -13.12 4.91 8.38
N VAL A 114 -12.49 3.94 7.74
CA VAL A 114 -12.62 2.52 8.10
C VAL A 114 -11.59 2.12 9.16
N VAL A 115 -10.36 2.61 9.05
CA VAL A 115 -9.23 2.28 9.92
C VAL A 115 -9.02 3.40 10.93
N SER A 116 -9.82 3.35 11.99
CA SER A 116 -9.68 4.23 13.17
C SER A 116 -8.96 3.53 14.32
N ASP A 117 -8.51 4.29 15.32
CA ASP A 117 -7.95 3.74 16.57
C ASP A 117 -8.93 2.76 17.25
N ALA A 118 -10.22 3.08 17.24
CA ALA A 118 -11.26 2.21 17.78
C ALA A 118 -11.41 0.91 16.97
N ALA A 119 -11.33 1.00 15.64
CA ALA A 119 -11.36 -0.16 14.77
C ALA A 119 -10.13 -1.06 14.99
N MET A 120 -8.93 -0.48 15.10
CA MET A 120 -7.69 -1.20 15.42
C MET A 120 -7.74 -1.89 16.79
N ALA A 121 -8.29 -1.23 17.80
CA ALA A 121 -8.48 -1.82 19.12
C ALA A 121 -9.49 -2.99 19.09
N HIS A 122 -10.58 -2.83 18.33
CA HIS A 122 -11.56 -3.90 18.13
C HIS A 122 -10.96 -5.07 17.37
N GLU A 123 -10.16 -4.81 16.34
CA GLU A 123 -9.42 -5.80 15.55
C GLU A 123 -8.50 -6.64 16.46
N ALA A 124 -7.74 -6.00 17.34
CA ALA A 124 -6.87 -6.67 18.29
C ALA A 124 -7.66 -7.62 19.22
N GLU A 125 -8.81 -7.19 19.71
CA GLU A 125 -9.67 -8.02 20.57
C GLU A 125 -10.32 -9.17 19.79
N LYS A 126 -10.75 -8.93 18.56
CA LYS A 126 -11.32 -9.97 17.69
C LYS A 126 -10.30 -11.06 17.40
N ILE A 127 -9.07 -10.70 17.00
CA ILE A 127 -7.95 -11.64 16.83
C ILE A 127 -7.69 -12.41 18.13
N ARG A 128 -7.62 -11.71 19.27
CA ARG A 128 -7.42 -12.35 20.58
C ARG A 128 -8.54 -13.35 20.90
N SER A 129 -9.79 -13.05 20.59
CA SER A 129 -10.95 -13.90 20.90
C SER A 129 -10.96 -15.20 20.09
N LEU A 130 -10.45 -15.15 18.86
CA LEU A 130 -10.37 -16.32 17.97
C LEU A 130 -9.25 -17.29 18.39
N LEU A 131 -8.26 -16.81 19.13
CA LEU A 131 -7.11 -17.59 19.53
C LEU A 131 -7.32 -18.19 20.93
N PRO A 132 -7.42 -19.53 21.06
CA PRO A 132 -7.48 -20.18 22.37
C PRO A 132 -6.20 -19.90 23.18
N PRO A 133 -6.25 -20.00 24.52
CA PRO A 133 -5.09 -19.75 25.39
C PRO A 133 -4.03 -20.85 25.21
N LEU A 134 -3.23 -20.73 24.15
CA LEU A 134 -2.17 -21.65 23.75
C LEU A 134 -0.81 -20.94 23.73
N PRO A 135 0.30 -21.69 23.91
CA PRO A 135 1.63 -21.15 23.65
C PRO A 135 1.72 -20.64 22.20
N GLY A 136 2.32 -19.46 22.02
CA GLY A 136 2.41 -18.79 20.70
C GLY A 136 1.29 -17.78 20.40
N ARG A 137 0.18 -17.76 21.16
CA ARG A 137 -0.91 -16.78 20.95
C ARG A 137 -0.43 -15.33 20.98
N LYS A 138 0.34 -14.95 22.01
CA LYS A 138 0.88 -13.59 22.15
C LYS A 138 1.73 -13.21 20.94
N TRP A 139 2.54 -14.14 20.45
CA TRP A 139 3.36 -13.93 19.27
C TRP A 139 2.50 -13.62 18.03
N VAL A 140 1.44 -14.39 17.79
CA VAL A 140 0.52 -14.17 16.65
C VAL A 140 -0.17 -12.80 16.75
N VAL A 141 -0.70 -12.45 17.93
CA VAL A 141 -1.37 -11.16 18.13
C VAL A 141 -0.40 -10.00 17.93
N ASP A 142 0.79 -10.06 18.53
CA ASP A 142 1.78 -8.98 18.46
C ASP A 142 2.25 -8.79 17.01
N HIS A 143 2.49 -9.86 16.25
CA HIS A 143 2.90 -9.79 14.84
C HIS A 143 1.77 -9.31 13.93
N ALA A 144 0.54 -9.80 14.14
CA ALA A 144 -0.62 -9.31 13.42
C ALA A 144 -0.83 -7.80 13.60
N MET A 145 -0.74 -7.32 14.84
CA MET A 145 -0.91 -5.88 15.12
C MET A 145 0.25 -5.04 14.61
N ALA A 146 1.48 -5.52 14.69
CA ALA A 146 2.63 -4.84 14.11
C ALA A 146 2.46 -4.68 12.58
N LEU A 147 2.03 -5.74 11.91
CA LEU A 147 1.77 -5.77 10.48
C LEU A 147 0.64 -4.82 10.06
N LEU A 148 -0.46 -4.80 10.80
CA LEU A 148 -1.55 -3.83 10.58
C LEU A 148 -1.06 -2.39 10.76
N GLY A 149 -0.21 -2.13 11.77
CA GLY A 149 0.40 -0.82 11.98
C GLY A 149 1.33 -0.40 10.84
N ASP A 150 2.13 -1.33 10.32
CA ASP A 150 3.02 -1.09 9.17
C ASP A 150 2.27 -0.74 7.89
N PHE A 151 1.10 -1.37 7.67
CA PHE A 151 0.20 -0.96 6.60
C PHE A 151 -0.46 0.39 6.89
N ALA A 152 -1.01 0.58 8.07
CA ALA A 152 -1.78 1.78 8.40
C ALA A 152 -0.94 3.06 8.31
N GLY A 153 0.28 3.07 8.86
CA GLY A 153 1.09 4.29 9.00
C GLY A 153 1.27 5.10 7.71
N PRO A 154 1.86 4.53 6.64
CA PRO A 154 2.07 5.25 5.40
C PRO A 154 0.75 5.60 4.68
N ARG A 155 -0.30 4.78 4.80
CA ARG A 155 -1.54 4.94 4.04
C ARG A 155 -2.49 5.95 4.67
N LEU A 156 -2.61 5.98 6.00
CA LEU A 156 -3.38 7.02 6.69
C LEU A 156 -2.80 8.42 6.45
N ALA A 157 -1.50 8.54 6.18
CA ALA A 157 -0.85 9.81 5.85
C ALA A 157 -1.14 10.31 4.42
N HIS A 158 -1.46 9.41 3.49
CA HIS A 158 -1.66 9.71 2.06
C HIS A 158 -3.05 9.31 1.56
N ALA A 159 -4.01 9.13 2.45
CA ALA A 159 -5.31 8.64 2.08
C ALA A 159 -6.05 9.67 1.21
N HIS A 160 -6.62 9.18 0.12
CA HIS A 160 -7.29 10.00 -0.89
C HIS A 160 -8.63 9.34 -1.20
N GLY A 161 -9.67 9.65 -0.41
CA GLY A 161 -11.08 9.27 -0.58
C GLY A 161 -11.45 8.32 -1.72
N GLY A 162 -12.00 7.15 -1.37
CA GLY A 162 -12.44 6.13 -2.32
C GLY A 162 -11.56 4.86 -2.33
N ASP A 163 -10.68 4.70 -1.35
CA ASP A 163 -9.61 3.71 -1.37
C ASP A 163 -10.04 2.26 -1.09
N VAL A 164 -11.20 2.05 -0.46
CA VAL A 164 -11.58 0.72 0.02
C VAL A 164 -13.06 0.42 -0.16
N VAL A 165 -13.40 -0.79 -0.63
CA VAL A 165 -14.78 -1.30 -0.56
C VAL A 165 -15.08 -1.65 0.90
N SER A 166 -15.75 -0.76 1.62
CA SER A 166 -15.97 -0.94 3.06
C SER A 166 -17.15 -1.85 3.38
N THR A 167 -18.13 -1.94 2.48
CA THR A 167 -19.36 -2.70 2.75
C THR A 167 -19.93 -3.31 1.48
N ILE A 168 -20.32 -4.58 1.58
CA ILE A 168 -21.12 -5.30 0.59
C ILE A 168 -22.55 -5.37 1.14
N VAL A 169 -23.48 -4.71 0.47
CA VAL A 169 -24.91 -4.80 0.81
C VAL A 169 -25.52 -5.89 -0.06
N TYR A 170 -26.18 -6.86 0.55
CA TYR A 170 -26.71 -8.04 -0.14
C TYR A 170 -28.07 -8.47 0.36
N ARG A 171 -28.76 -9.27 -0.46
CA ARG A 171 -30.07 -9.84 -0.16
C ARG A 171 -29.91 -11.11 0.69
N GLY A 172 -30.38 -11.03 1.93
CA GLY A 172 -30.41 -12.14 2.87
C GLY A 172 -31.56 -13.13 2.62
N LYS A 173 -31.52 -14.25 3.36
CA LYS A 173 -32.61 -15.23 3.41
C LYS A 173 -33.86 -14.52 3.95
N LEU A 174 -34.98 -14.57 3.23
CA LEU A 174 -36.22 -13.80 3.42
C LEU A 174 -36.25 -12.38 2.82
N GLY A 175 -35.33 -12.05 1.89
CA GLY A 175 -35.37 -10.79 1.14
C GLY A 175 -34.98 -9.54 1.94
N ARG A 176 -34.58 -9.70 3.21
CA ARG A 176 -34.04 -8.60 4.02
C ARG A 176 -32.65 -8.21 3.54
N GLU A 177 -32.38 -6.92 3.48
CA GLU A 177 -31.03 -6.43 3.25
C GLU A 177 -30.12 -6.81 4.43
N LYS A 178 -28.91 -7.23 4.09
CA LYS A 178 -27.83 -7.51 5.02
C LYS A 178 -26.58 -6.81 4.53
N THR A 179 -25.67 -6.56 5.46
CA THR A 179 -24.39 -5.92 5.19
C THR A 179 -23.26 -6.84 5.62
N LEU A 180 -22.24 -6.94 4.79
CA LEU A 180 -20.96 -7.52 5.14
C LEU A 180 -19.92 -6.39 5.15
N GLN A 181 -19.33 -6.13 6.31
CA GLN A 181 -18.33 -5.07 6.47
C GLN A 181 -16.93 -5.63 6.29
N ALA A 182 -16.07 -4.85 5.63
CA ALA A 182 -14.65 -5.15 5.56
C ALA A 182 -14.02 -4.99 6.94
N GLY A 183 -13.22 -5.98 7.36
CA GLY A 183 -12.35 -5.85 8.52
C GLY A 183 -11.20 -4.87 8.28
N VAL A 184 -10.45 -4.53 9.32
CA VAL A 184 -9.34 -3.56 9.20
C VAL A 184 -8.25 -4.09 8.26
N PHE A 185 -7.92 -5.37 8.34
CA PHE A 185 -6.95 -5.97 7.41
C PHE A 185 -7.42 -5.87 5.95
N ALA A 186 -8.68 -6.21 5.67
CA ALA A 186 -9.27 -6.12 4.34
C ALA A 186 -9.19 -4.69 3.76
N ALA A 187 -9.52 -3.68 4.57
CA ALA A 187 -9.39 -2.29 4.19
C ALA A 187 -7.93 -1.92 3.87
N LEU A 188 -6.99 -2.30 4.73
CA LEU A 188 -5.57 -2.01 4.52
C LEU A 188 -4.97 -2.72 3.30
N VAL A 189 -5.43 -3.95 3.00
CA VAL A 189 -5.08 -4.69 1.78
C VAL A 189 -5.53 -3.93 0.54
N MET A 190 -6.79 -3.49 0.49
CA MET A 190 -7.32 -2.73 -0.65
C MET A 190 -6.63 -1.36 -0.82
N ALA A 191 -6.33 -0.68 0.28
CA ALA A 191 -5.60 0.58 0.26
C ALA A 191 -4.13 0.41 -0.17
N THR A 192 -3.52 -0.74 0.16
CA THR A 192 -2.13 -1.04 -0.23
C THR A 192 -2.03 -1.50 -1.67
N TRP A 193 -3.00 -2.28 -2.15
CA TRP A 193 -3.02 -2.82 -3.50
C TRP A 193 -4.32 -2.43 -4.21
N PRO A 194 -4.31 -1.29 -4.93
CA PRO A 194 -5.47 -0.80 -5.65
C PRO A 194 -6.03 -1.77 -6.69
N ASP A 195 -5.25 -2.75 -7.14
CA ASP A 195 -5.69 -3.83 -8.03
C ASP A 195 -6.79 -4.69 -7.42
N VAL A 196 -6.73 -4.94 -6.10
CA VAL A 196 -7.77 -5.69 -5.39
C VAL A 196 -9.09 -4.91 -5.42
N ARG A 197 -9.05 -3.61 -5.12
CA ARG A 197 -10.23 -2.73 -5.24
C ARG A 197 -10.73 -2.67 -6.67
N ARG A 198 -9.85 -2.47 -7.65
CA ARG A 198 -10.20 -2.39 -9.08
C ARG A 198 -10.85 -3.68 -9.56
N SER A 199 -10.34 -4.84 -9.15
CA SER A 199 -10.93 -6.14 -9.45
C SER A 199 -12.34 -6.26 -8.86
N LEU A 200 -12.52 -5.89 -7.58
CA LEU A 200 -13.83 -5.91 -6.92
C LEU A 200 -14.84 -5.01 -7.63
N THR A 201 -14.49 -3.75 -7.92
CA THR A 201 -15.43 -2.81 -8.53
C THR A 201 -15.68 -3.10 -10.01
N ALA A 202 -14.68 -3.58 -10.75
CA ALA A 202 -14.86 -4.02 -12.13
C ALA A 202 -15.75 -5.28 -12.21
N THR A 203 -15.55 -6.25 -11.31
CA THR A 203 -16.40 -7.45 -11.23
C THR A 203 -17.82 -7.09 -10.80
N ALA A 204 -18.00 -6.18 -9.85
CA ALA A 204 -19.32 -5.68 -9.48
C ALA A 204 -20.07 -5.08 -10.68
N ARG A 205 -19.40 -4.22 -11.45
CA ARG A 205 -19.97 -3.61 -12.67
C ARG A 205 -20.30 -4.64 -13.74
N LEU A 206 -19.50 -5.70 -13.89
CA LEU A 206 -19.80 -6.82 -14.80
C LEU A 206 -21.13 -7.49 -14.42
N HIS A 207 -21.41 -7.63 -13.13
CA HIS A 207 -22.66 -8.17 -12.59
C HIS A 207 -23.79 -7.13 -12.45
N ALA A 208 -23.63 -5.94 -13.05
CA ALA A 208 -24.57 -4.84 -12.96
C ALA A 208 -24.89 -4.39 -11.51
N VAL A 209 -23.93 -4.57 -10.59
CA VAL A 209 -24.01 -4.09 -9.21
C VAL A 209 -23.54 -2.64 -9.15
N GLU A 210 -24.32 -1.79 -8.47
CA GLU A 210 -23.97 -0.39 -8.26
C GLU A 210 -22.85 -0.23 -7.23
N VAL A 211 -21.92 0.69 -7.51
CA VAL A 211 -20.81 1.04 -6.62
C VAL A 211 -20.99 2.49 -6.17
N TYR A 212 -21.18 2.70 -4.86
CA TYR A 212 -21.40 4.00 -4.25
C TYR A 212 -20.14 4.50 -3.55
N GLY A 213 -19.97 5.83 -3.48
CA GLY A 213 -18.86 6.44 -2.74
C GLY A 213 -17.53 6.43 -3.48
N GLU A 214 -17.47 5.89 -4.70
CA GLU A 214 -16.45 6.30 -5.66
C GLU A 214 -16.70 7.78 -5.97
N ARG A 215 -15.84 8.68 -5.49
CA ARG A 215 -15.78 10.01 -6.09
C ARG A 215 -15.45 9.78 -7.56
N GLU A 216 -16.18 10.42 -8.47
CA GLU A 216 -15.77 10.51 -9.87
C GLU A 216 -14.33 11.04 -9.86
N ALA A 217 -13.37 10.15 -10.11
CA ALA A 217 -11.98 10.50 -10.30
C ALA A 217 -11.86 11.20 -11.67
N GLN A 218 -12.45 12.39 -11.78
CA GLN A 218 -12.06 13.35 -12.80
C GLN A 218 -10.87 14.13 -12.23
N ASP A 219 -9.72 13.89 -12.86
CA ASP A 219 -8.59 14.81 -12.99
C ASP A 219 -7.66 15.02 -11.78
N VAL A 220 -7.07 13.97 -11.19
CA VAL A 220 -5.80 14.09 -10.42
C VAL A 220 -4.89 12.85 -10.52
N TYR A 221 -4.78 12.25 -11.71
CA TYR A 221 -3.63 11.38 -12.04
C TYR A 221 -2.92 11.93 -13.28
N GLY A 222 -2.34 13.12 -13.11
CA GLY A 222 -1.27 13.58 -13.99
C GLY A 222 0.01 12.80 -13.69
N GLU A 223 0.20 11.69 -14.39
CA GLU A 223 1.49 11.31 -15.01
C GLU A 223 2.80 11.21 -14.17
N ARG A 224 2.82 11.30 -12.83
CA ARG A 224 4.10 11.46 -12.10
C ARG A 224 4.60 10.42 -11.11
N GLU A 225 3.92 9.30 -10.88
CA GLU A 225 4.45 8.29 -9.91
C GLU A 225 4.49 6.85 -10.45
N ALA A 226 4.73 6.69 -11.76
CA ALA A 226 5.04 5.38 -12.34
C ALA A 226 6.56 5.12 -12.52
N GLN A 227 7.43 6.07 -12.17
CA GLN A 227 8.88 5.95 -12.44
C GLN A 227 9.73 5.54 -11.24
N ASP A 228 9.22 5.63 -10.00
CA ASP A 228 10.09 5.48 -8.81
C ASP A 228 9.97 4.12 -8.09
N LEU A 229 9.07 3.22 -8.51
CA LEU A 229 8.87 1.92 -7.82
C LEU A 229 9.25 0.67 -8.64
N TYR A 230 9.59 0.81 -9.92
CA TYR A 230 10.16 -0.26 -10.73
C TYR A 230 11.36 0.28 -11.51
N GLY A 231 12.55 0.17 -10.90
CA GLY A 231 13.81 0.55 -11.52
C GLY A 231 13.93 -0.03 -12.93
N THR A 232 13.88 0.85 -13.92
CA THR A 232 14.15 0.53 -15.31
C THR A 232 15.64 0.19 -15.40
N ARG A 233 15.97 -1.10 -15.42
CA ARG A 233 17.29 -1.57 -15.81
C ARG A 233 17.44 -1.25 -17.29
N GLU A 234 18.36 -0.34 -17.59
CA GLU A 234 18.76 0.06 -18.93
C GLU A 234 18.93 -1.15 -19.85
N VAL A 235 18.19 -1.15 -20.96
CA VAL A 235 18.55 -1.90 -22.16
C VAL A 235 18.45 -0.91 -23.33
N GLN A 236 19.45 -0.05 -23.45
CA GLN A 236 19.77 0.60 -24.72
C GLN A 236 20.97 -0.14 -25.30
N ASP A 237 20.75 -0.75 -26.46
CA ASP A 237 21.69 -0.96 -27.57
C ASP A 237 21.41 -2.30 -28.26
N ALA A 238 20.50 -2.28 -29.25
CA ALA A 238 20.58 -3.10 -30.48
C ALA A 238 19.33 -2.90 -31.35
N TYR A 239 19.18 -1.72 -31.95
CA TYR A 239 18.49 -1.60 -33.23
C TYR A 239 19.33 -0.70 -34.13
N ALA A 240 20.34 -1.30 -34.77
CA ALA A 240 20.94 -0.73 -35.96
C ALA A 240 19.94 -0.90 -37.12
N GLU A 241 19.47 0.21 -37.66
CA GLU A 241 18.71 0.23 -38.92
C GLU A 241 19.57 -0.29 -40.08
N PRO A 242 19.00 -1.05 -41.03
CA PRO A 242 19.61 -1.26 -42.33
C PRO A 242 19.42 -0.01 -43.20
N GLU A 243 20.52 0.62 -43.61
CA GLU A 243 20.51 1.66 -44.65
C GLU A 243 19.94 1.09 -45.96
N ALA A 244 18.71 1.47 -46.29
CA ALA A 244 18.18 1.33 -47.64
C ALA A 244 18.68 2.52 -48.49
N GLN A 245 19.70 2.26 -49.31
CA GLN A 245 20.11 3.21 -50.35
C GLN A 245 19.04 3.30 -51.44
N ASP A 246 18.39 4.48 -51.47
CA ASP A 246 17.46 4.93 -52.49
C ASP A 246 18.18 5.01 -53.85
N ALA A 247 17.79 4.10 -54.75
CA ALA A 247 18.07 4.18 -56.16
C ALA A 247 17.28 5.35 -56.75
N ARG A 248 17.96 6.34 -57.34
CA ARG A 248 17.35 7.27 -58.28
C ARG A 248 17.96 7.19 -59.67
N PRO A 249 17.17 7.49 -60.72
CA PRO A 249 17.39 6.97 -62.05
C PRO A 249 17.87 8.03 -63.06
N ILE A 250 18.53 7.53 -64.13
CA ILE A 250 18.62 8.05 -65.51
C ILE A 250 19.34 9.40 -65.73
N GLN A 251 20.54 9.37 -66.34
CA GLN A 251 20.74 9.58 -67.79
C GLN A 251 22.08 8.97 -68.24
#